data_AF-A0A2P5FNW1-F1
#
_entry.id   AF-A0A2P5FNW1-F1
#
_cell.length_a   1.000
_cell.length_b   1.000
_cell.length_c   1.000
_cell.angle_alpha   90.00
_cell.angle_beta   90.00
_cell.angle_gamma   90.00
#
_symmetry.space_group_name_H-M   'P 1'
#
loop_
_entity.id
_entity.type
_entity.pdbx_description
1 polymer ?
#
loop_
_entity_poly.entity_id
_entity_poly.type
_entity_poly.pdbx_seq_one_letter_code
_entity_poly.pdbx_strand_id
1 'polypeptide(L)'
;MSFVRSSNVNVLFKKPMLRPLLMALLTIILVGERALCIRIPSVPDRISETARYPPSNRPLKTAVFALGSFWRSEAVFGCLNGVVRTTAGYSGGSKTNPEYRSLADHAESVQVEYDPRLISFRQLLEVFWSSHDSRQAFGQGPDVGNQYRSIIFTNGTEESRLAAQSKEREQAKSKASVVMTQIQSRGTFYPAEPEHQKFELKRNPFLLQLIGNLPEEELEASSLATTLNGYAAELCPPKIQKQIDAKISDIVKKGWPMLREI
;
A
#
# COMPACT_ATOMS: atom_id res chain seq x y z
N MET A 1 -28.08 62.05 -21.74
CA MET A 1 -29.04 62.41 -22.80
C MET A 1 -28.89 61.43 -23.95
N SER A 2 -29.84 60.51 -24.04
CA SER A 2 -30.03 59.54 -25.11
C SER A 2 -30.64 60.23 -26.34
N PHE A 3 -30.38 59.79 -27.57
CA PHE A 3 -31.32 59.78 -28.72
C PHE A 3 -30.64 59.03 -29.91
N VAL A 4 -31.04 57.78 -30.23
CA VAL A 4 -32.00 57.32 -31.27
C VAL A 4 -31.39 57.09 -32.69
N ARG A 5 -31.14 55.80 -32.99
CA ARG A 5 -31.72 54.93 -34.05
C ARG A 5 -32.00 55.48 -35.47
N SER A 6 -31.56 54.70 -36.48
CA SER A 6 -32.30 54.13 -37.65
C SER A 6 -31.35 54.03 -38.85
N SER A 7 -31.21 52.92 -39.59
CA SER A 7 -32.24 52.46 -40.54
C SER A 7 -32.01 51.01 -40.98
N ASN A 8 -33.12 50.27 -41.03
CA ASN A 8 -33.26 48.96 -41.66
C ASN A 8 -33.45 49.10 -43.18
N VAL A 9 -32.91 48.15 -43.96
CA VAL A 9 -33.51 47.75 -45.24
C VAL A 9 -33.46 46.22 -45.33
N ASN A 10 -34.64 45.60 -45.47
CA ASN A 10 -34.88 44.19 -45.73
C ASN A 10 -35.76 44.11 -47.00
N VAL A 11 -35.30 43.49 -48.08
CA VAL A 11 -36.13 42.86 -49.13
C VAL A 11 -35.27 41.75 -49.78
N LEU A 12 -35.45 40.47 -49.47
CA LEU A 12 -36.43 39.47 -49.93
C LEU A 12 -36.15 38.81 -51.31
N PHE A 13 -35.64 37.57 -51.23
CA PHE A 13 -35.90 36.38 -52.06
C PHE A 13 -35.67 36.34 -53.59
N LYS A 14 -34.82 35.38 -54.01
CA LYS A 14 -35.19 34.28 -54.92
C LYS A 14 -34.12 33.16 -54.89
N LYS A 15 -34.52 31.92 -54.58
CA LYS A 15 -33.74 30.68 -54.76
C LYS A 15 -34.06 30.09 -56.15
N PRO A 16 -33.21 29.20 -56.70
CA PRO A 16 -33.58 27.77 -56.59
C PRO A 16 -32.42 26.78 -56.36
N MET A 17 -32.82 25.65 -55.78
CA MET A 17 -32.17 24.34 -55.57
C MET A 17 -31.06 23.88 -56.51
N LEU A 18 -29.97 23.33 -55.94
CA LEU A 18 -29.43 22.02 -56.32
C LEU A 18 -28.67 21.37 -55.14
N ARG A 19 -28.70 20.03 -55.10
CA ARG A 19 -28.41 19.11 -53.97
C ARG A 19 -26.91 18.79 -53.75
N PRO A 20 -26.54 18.11 -52.64
CA PRO A 20 -25.24 18.19 -51.95
C PRO A 20 -24.26 17.08 -52.34
N LEU A 21 -22.95 17.33 -52.18
CA LEU A 21 -21.95 16.28 -52.00
C LEU A 21 -20.64 16.85 -51.43
N LEU A 22 -19.99 16.04 -50.61
CA LEU A 22 -18.53 15.90 -50.47
C LEU A 22 -17.87 16.46 -49.18
N MET A 23 -17.66 15.51 -48.26
CA MET A 23 -16.43 15.26 -47.47
C MET A 23 -16.07 16.24 -46.33
N ALA A 24 -16.41 15.83 -45.11
CA ALA A 24 -15.67 16.22 -43.91
C ALA A 24 -14.74 15.07 -43.50
N LEU A 25 -13.46 15.22 -43.83
CA LEU A 25 -12.35 14.45 -43.29
C LEU A 25 -11.89 15.18 -42.02
N LEU A 26 -12.03 14.58 -40.84
CA LEU A 26 -11.30 15.03 -39.66
C LEU A 26 -10.87 13.83 -38.82
N THR A 27 -9.65 13.38 -39.10
CA THR A 27 -8.85 12.48 -38.26
C THR A 27 -8.42 13.20 -37.00
N ILE A 28 -8.82 12.72 -35.82
CA ILE A 28 -8.17 13.07 -34.55
C ILE A 28 -7.37 11.84 -34.09
N ILE A 29 -6.05 12.05 -34.05
CA ILE A 29 -5.03 11.14 -33.58
C ILE A 29 -5.06 11.14 -32.05
N LEU A 30 -5.36 10.01 -31.41
CA LEU A 30 -4.98 9.77 -30.01
C LEU A 30 -3.63 9.01 -30.00
N VAL A 31 -2.54 9.73 -29.75
CA VAL A 31 -1.27 9.12 -29.34
C VAL A 31 -1.35 8.85 -27.84
N GLY A 32 -1.01 7.62 -27.45
CA GLY A 32 -1.18 7.11 -26.10
C GLY A 32 -0.13 7.55 -25.09
N GLU A 33 -0.50 7.38 -23.82
CA GLU A 33 0.44 7.31 -22.71
C GLU A 33 0.59 5.85 -22.28
N ARG A 34 1.84 5.39 -22.35
CA ARG A 34 2.27 4.09 -21.86
C ARG A 34 2.24 4.14 -20.33
N ALA A 35 1.37 3.34 -19.72
CA ALA A 35 1.46 3.01 -18.31
C ALA A 35 2.85 2.39 -18.03
N LEU A 36 3.64 3.08 -17.21
CA LEU A 36 4.88 2.55 -16.66
C LEU A 36 4.51 1.53 -15.58
N CYS A 37 4.25 0.28 -15.96
CA CYS A 37 4.09 -0.79 -15.00
C CYS A 37 5.44 -1.05 -14.32
N ILE A 38 5.55 -0.72 -13.04
CA ILE A 38 6.66 -1.16 -12.19
C ILE A 38 6.58 -2.70 -12.10
N ARG A 39 7.48 -3.39 -12.78
CA ARG A 39 7.63 -4.85 -12.67
C ARG A 39 8.38 -5.17 -11.38
N ILE A 40 7.65 -5.64 -10.37
CA ILE A 40 8.24 -6.32 -9.22
C ILE A 40 8.77 -7.68 -9.72
N PRO A 41 10.05 -8.03 -9.54
CA PRO A 41 10.59 -9.31 -9.98
C PRO A 41 9.95 -10.46 -9.18
N SER A 42 9.43 -11.45 -9.91
CA SER A 42 8.82 -12.66 -9.38
C SER A 42 9.88 -13.62 -8.83
N VAL A 43 9.86 -13.87 -7.52
CA VAL A 43 10.63 -14.93 -6.86
C VAL A 43 9.98 -16.29 -7.17
N PRO A 44 10.75 -17.34 -7.54
CA PRO A 44 10.18 -18.64 -7.89
C PRO A 44 9.63 -19.39 -6.67
N ASP A 45 8.34 -19.72 -6.72
CA ASP A 45 7.59 -20.52 -5.74
C ASP A 45 7.99 -22.00 -5.81
N ARG A 46 8.36 -22.59 -4.67
CA ARG A 46 8.28 -24.04 -4.46
C ARG A 46 7.11 -24.30 -3.52
N ILE A 47 5.98 -24.73 -4.08
CA ILE A 47 4.73 -24.98 -3.37
C ILE A 47 4.89 -26.25 -2.52
N SER A 48 4.70 -26.12 -1.19
CA SER A 48 4.44 -27.25 -0.29
C SER A 48 3.03 -27.09 0.26
N GLU A 49 2.18 -28.02 -0.14
CA GLU A 49 0.76 -28.15 0.12
C GLU A 49 0.50 -28.51 1.60
N THR A 50 0.52 -27.53 2.51
CA THR A 50 -0.11 -27.61 3.84
C THR A 50 -0.19 -26.20 4.45
N ALA A 51 -1.15 -25.38 4.03
CA ALA A 51 -1.56 -24.19 4.79
C ALA A 51 -2.56 -24.61 5.87
N ARG A 52 -2.06 -25.30 6.90
CA ARG A 52 -2.69 -25.26 8.23
C ARG A 52 -1.96 -24.14 8.97
N TYR A 53 -2.66 -23.43 9.87
CA TYR A 53 -2.07 -22.54 10.89
C TYR A 53 -0.59 -22.88 11.11
N PRO A 54 0.37 -21.96 10.91
CA PRO A 54 1.77 -22.29 11.12
C PRO A 54 1.85 -22.91 12.52
N PRO A 55 2.28 -24.18 12.67
CA PRO A 55 2.32 -24.80 13.97
C PRO A 55 3.05 -23.85 14.91
N SER A 56 2.48 -23.63 16.10
CA SER A 56 2.92 -22.70 17.15
C SER A 56 4.37 -22.89 17.62
N ASN A 57 5.12 -23.78 16.97
CA ASN A 57 6.49 -24.16 17.23
C ASN A 57 7.48 -23.69 16.14
N ARG A 58 7.06 -22.77 15.26
CA ARG A 58 7.91 -22.17 14.23
C ARG A 58 8.46 -20.84 14.74
N PRO A 59 9.79 -20.66 14.83
CA PRO A 59 10.36 -19.41 15.30
C PRO A 59 10.12 -18.31 14.24
N LEU A 60 9.14 -17.44 14.52
CA LEU A 60 8.92 -16.23 13.75
C LEU A 60 10.00 -15.20 14.07
N LYS A 61 10.25 -14.31 13.10
CA LYS A 61 11.08 -13.13 13.28
C LYS A 61 10.25 -11.88 13.15
N THR A 62 10.76 -10.80 13.72
CA THR A 62 10.08 -9.50 13.72
C THR A 62 10.99 -8.45 13.10
N ALA A 63 10.46 -7.71 12.12
CA ALA A 63 11.07 -6.52 11.55
C ALA A 63 10.21 -5.29 11.89
N VAL A 64 10.81 -4.11 12.01
CA VAL A 64 10.08 -2.86 12.26
C VAL A 64 10.55 -1.79 11.28
N PHE A 65 9.61 -1.11 10.64
CA PHE A 65 9.87 -0.08 9.64
C PHE A 65 8.98 1.15 9.89
N ALA A 66 9.45 2.33 9.53
CA ALA A 66 8.64 3.54 9.36
C ALA A 66 8.79 4.02 7.91
N LEU A 67 7.68 4.25 7.20
CA LEU A 67 7.68 4.56 5.78
C LEU A 67 6.48 5.43 5.36
N GLY A 68 6.10 6.38 6.23
CA GLY A 68 4.92 7.23 6.06
C GLY A 68 3.77 6.78 6.96
N SER A 69 2.52 7.08 6.53
CA SER A 69 1.34 6.64 7.27
C SER A 69 1.36 5.14 7.54
N PHE A 70 1.17 4.77 8.80
CA PHE A 70 1.16 3.36 9.21
C PHE A 70 -0.01 2.54 8.64
N TRP A 71 -1.11 3.15 8.20
CA TRP A 71 -2.26 2.44 7.61
C TRP A 71 -1.86 1.81 6.27
N ARG A 72 -1.22 2.62 5.42
CA ARG A 72 -0.64 2.14 4.17
C ARG A 72 0.54 1.21 4.44
N SER A 73 1.40 1.57 5.39
CA SER A 73 2.58 0.76 5.74
C SER A 73 2.21 -0.65 6.20
N GLU A 74 1.18 -0.79 7.03
CA GLU A 74 0.66 -2.08 7.48
C GLU A 74 0.15 -2.92 6.30
N ALA A 75 -0.66 -2.31 5.43
CA ALA A 75 -1.24 -2.95 4.26
C ALA A 75 -0.18 -3.43 3.25
N VAL A 76 0.89 -2.65 3.05
CA VAL A 76 2.01 -2.98 2.14
C VAL A 76 2.62 -4.36 2.45
N PHE A 77 2.84 -4.67 3.73
CA PHE A 77 3.48 -5.92 4.11
C PHE A 77 2.49 -7.08 4.26
N GLY A 78 1.20 -6.80 4.49
CA GLY A 78 0.25 -7.81 4.93
C GLY A 78 -0.04 -8.94 3.93
N CYS A 79 0.06 -8.69 2.63
CA CYS A 79 -0.18 -9.72 1.61
C CYS A 79 1.05 -10.54 1.22
N LEU A 80 2.20 -10.29 1.82
CA LEU A 80 3.43 -10.98 1.39
C LEU A 80 3.41 -12.43 1.89
N ASN A 81 3.66 -13.38 0.98
CA ASN A 81 3.79 -14.79 1.36
C ASN A 81 4.94 -14.94 2.38
N GLY A 82 4.64 -15.49 3.55
CA GLY A 82 5.57 -15.61 4.67
C GLY A 82 5.41 -14.53 5.75
N VAL A 83 4.68 -13.44 5.51
CA VAL A 83 4.25 -12.53 6.57
C VAL A 83 3.05 -13.15 7.28
N VAL A 84 3.15 -13.24 8.60
CA VAL A 84 2.13 -13.85 9.46
C VAL A 84 1.23 -12.77 10.06
N ARG A 85 1.83 -11.69 10.57
CA ARG A 85 1.10 -10.60 11.20
C ARG A 85 1.78 -9.26 10.95
N THR A 86 0.96 -8.23 10.85
CA THR A 86 1.37 -6.83 10.79
C THR A 86 0.67 -6.07 11.90
N THR A 87 1.36 -5.12 12.52
CA THR A 87 0.81 -4.29 13.59
C THR A 87 1.26 -2.85 13.37
N ALA A 88 0.31 -1.91 13.30
CA ALA A 88 0.59 -0.48 13.28
C ALA A 88 1.01 -0.01 14.67
N GLY A 89 1.93 0.94 14.76
CA GLY A 89 2.43 1.44 16.03
C GLY A 89 3.44 2.56 15.91
N TYR A 90 4.18 2.78 16.99
CA TYR A 90 5.07 3.91 17.19
C TYR A 90 6.45 3.44 17.64
N SER A 91 7.50 3.94 17.01
CA SER A 91 8.90 3.62 17.38
C SER A 91 9.87 4.75 17.05
N GLY A 92 11.11 4.65 17.54
CA GLY A 92 12.18 5.63 17.27
C GLY A 92 12.11 6.92 18.07
N GLY A 93 11.22 7.02 19.05
CA GLY A 93 11.15 8.11 20.01
C GLY A 93 11.52 7.68 21.44
N SER A 94 11.45 8.65 22.35
CA SER A 94 11.83 8.52 23.76
C SER A 94 10.63 8.56 24.70
N LYS A 95 9.46 9.02 24.24
CA LYS A 95 8.24 9.08 25.04
C LYS A 95 7.74 7.67 25.37
N THR A 96 7.49 7.40 26.64
CA THR A 96 6.85 6.15 27.05
C THR A 96 5.35 6.20 26.75
N ASN A 97 4.80 5.10 26.26
CA ASN A 97 3.38 4.95 25.91
C ASN A 97 2.85 6.13 25.05
N PRO A 98 3.42 6.36 23.86
CA PRO A 98 2.89 7.34 22.92
C PRO A 98 1.48 6.94 22.47
N GLU A 99 0.68 7.95 22.13
CA GLU A 99 -0.68 7.82 21.59
C GLU A 99 -0.77 8.66 20.32
N TYR A 100 -1.73 8.38 19.44
CA TYR A 100 -1.82 9.00 18.12
C TYR A 100 -1.80 10.53 18.16
N ARG A 101 -2.46 11.13 19.17
CA ARG A 101 -2.53 12.58 19.36
C ARG A 101 -1.33 13.17 20.10
N SER A 102 -0.42 12.34 20.60
CA SER A 102 0.73 12.74 21.42
C SER A 102 1.91 11.78 21.22
N LEU A 103 2.43 11.74 19.99
CA LEU A 103 3.52 10.86 19.57
C LEU A 103 4.92 11.33 20.01
N ALA A 104 5.07 12.63 20.32
CA ALA A 104 6.35 13.28 20.53
C ALA A 104 7.33 13.05 19.37
N ASP A 105 8.43 12.37 19.61
CA ASP A 105 9.51 12.10 18.66
C ASP A 105 9.39 10.72 17.98
N HIS A 106 8.34 9.94 18.25
CA HIS A 106 8.10 8.68 17.55
C HIS A 106 7.78 8.89 16.07
N ALA A 107 8.06 7.86 15.27
CA ALA A 107 7.55 7.71 13.91
C ALA A 107 6.40 6.70 13.90
N GLU A 108 5.41 6.95 13.05
CA GLU A 108 4.47 5.93 12.63
C GLU A 108 5.23 4.77 12.00
N SER A 109 5.01 3.57 12.55
CA SER A 109 5.79 2.40 12.29
C SER A 109 4.88 1.18 12.09
N VAL A 110 5.39 0.19 11.37
CA VAL A 110 4.78 -1.13 11.24
C VAL A 110 5.73 -2.17 11.80
N GLN A 111 5.22 -3.03 12.68
CA GLN A 111 5.87 -4.27 13.08
C GLN A 111 5.38 -5.39 12.16
N VAL A 112 6.33 -6.13 11.57
CA VAL A 112 6.07 -7.23 10.64
C VAL A 112 6.61 -8.51 11.27
N GLU A 113 5.73 -9.44 11.61
CA GLU A 113 6.08 -10.79 12.03
C GLU A 113 6.03 -11.74 10.86
N TYR A 114 7.12 -12.46 10.62
CA TYR A 114 7.30 -13.25 9.41
C TYR A 114 8.03 -14.57 9.68
N ASP A 115 7.76 -15.56 8.82
CA ASP A 115 8.47 -16.83 8.79
C ASP A 115 9.74 -16.69 7.94
N PRO A 116 10.95 -16.73 8.53
CA PRO A 116 12.20 -16.50 7.81
C PRO A 116 12.53 -17.58 6.76
N ARG A 117 11.77 -18.68 6.73
CA ARG A 117 11.92 -19.75 5.73
C ARG A 117 11.14 -19.46 4.45
N LEU A 118 10.15 -18.57 4.53
CA LEU A 118 9.28 -18.20 3.40
C LEU A 118 9.68 -16.83 2.85
N ILE A 119 9.99 -15.87 3.74
CA ILE A 119 10.43 -14.53 3.36
C ILE A 119 11.61 -14.09 4.21
N SER A 120 12.62 -13.52 3.56
CA SER A 120 13.82 -13.02 4.22
C SER A 120 13.71 -11.53 4.55
N PHE A 121 14.50 -11.07 5.52
CA PHE A 121 14.64 -9.64 5.81
C PHE A 121 15.08 -8.82 4.59
N ARG A 122 15.89 -9.39 3.68
CA ARG A 122 16.27 -8.73 2.42
C ARG A 122 15.07 -8.47 1.52
N GLN A 123 14.14 -9.42 1.42
CA GLN A 123 12.91 -9.24 0.64
C GLN A 123 11.98 -8.20 1.29
N LEU A 124 11.90 -8.17 2.63
CA LEU A 124 11.18 -7.10 3.33
C LEU A 124 11.78 -5.71 3.06
N LEU A 125 13.11 -5.61 2.99
CA LEU A 125 13.79 -4.37 2.60
C LEU A 125 13.47 -3.98 1.15
N GLU A 126 13.43 -4.93 0.21
CA GLU A 126 13.04 -4.65 -1.18
C GLU A 126 11.63 -4.08 -1.27
N VAL A 127 10.68 -4.65 -0.53
CA VAL A 127 9.31 -4.11 -0.42
C VAL A 127 9.35 -2.70 0.17
N PHE A 128 10.00 -2.52 1.32
CA PHE A 128 10.17 -1.22 1.98
C PHE A 128 10.63 -0.12 0.99
N TRP A 129 11.71 -0.36 0.23
CA TRP A 129 12.25 0.62 -0.71
C TRP A 129 11.34 0.89 -1.90
N SER A 130 10.50 -0.07 -2.30
CA SER A 130 9.56 0.07 -3.42
C SER A 130 8.24 0.75 -3.04
N SER A 131 7.94 0.85 -1.74
CA SER A 131 6.62 1.24 -1.24
C SER A 131 6.51 2.71 -0.83
N HIS A 132 7.59 3.47 -0.84
CA HIS A 132 7.60 4.89 -0.47
C HIS A 132 8.76 5.64 -1.14
N ASP A 133 8.77 6.97 -1.03
CA ASP A 133 9.84 7.82 -1.53
C ASP A 133 10.87 8.07 -0.42
N SER A 134 11.89 7.21 -0.38
CA SER A 134 12.97 7.27 0.61
C SER A 134 13.83 8.53 0.57
N ARG A 135 13.58 9.47 -0.35
CA ARG A 135 14.31 10.73 -0.50
C ARG A 135 13.55 11.92 0.08
N GLN A 136 12.32 11.72 0.54
CA GLN A 136 11.56 12.76 1.26
C GLN A 136 12.04 12.88 2.70
N ALA A 137 12.38 14.10 3.10
CA ALA A 137 12.99 14.38 4.40
C ALA A 137 11.98 14.61 5.53
N PHE A 138 10.85 15.26 5.22
CA PHE A 138 9.90 15.78 6.22
C PHE A 138 8.46 15.30 5.99
N GLY A 139 8.31 14.08 5.49
CA GLY A 139 7.01 13.51 5.18
C GLY A 139 7.10 12.36 4.21
N GLN A 140 5.94 11.84 3.86
CA GLN A 140 5.78 10.84 2.82
C GLN A 140 4.52 11.13 1.99
N GLY A 141 4.70 11.47 0.72
CA GLY A 141 3.61 11.84 -0.18
C GLY A 141 2.85 13.07 0.33
N PRO A 142 1.52 12.98 0.55
CA PRO A 142 0.75 14.10 1.09
C PRO A 142 0.94 14.30 2.61
N ASP A 143 1.50 13.31 3.30
CA ASP A 143 1.61 13.32 4.76
C ASP A 143 2.87 14.06 5.19
N VAL A 144 2.70 15.23 5.82
CA VAL A 144 3.80 16.11 6.23
C VAL A 144 4.00 16.02 7.73
N GLY A 145 5.26 15.86 8.15
CA GLY A 145 5.63 15.83 9.56
C GLY A 145 6.71 14.80 9.87
N ASN A 146 7.41 15.03 10.98
CA ASN A 146 8.49 14.16 11.43
C ASN A 146 8.01 12.73 11.75
N GLN A 147 6.74 12.57 12.12
CA GLN A 147 6.13 11.26 12.40
C GLN A 147 6.08 10.35 11.16
N TYR A 148 6.13 10.89 9.94
CA TYR A 148 6.06 10.12 8.69
C TYR A 148 7.42 9.83 8.07
N ARG A 149 8.52 10.14 8.77
CA ARG A 149 9.88 9.96 8.25
C ARG A 149 10.22 8.49 8.01
N SER A 150 11.09 8.24 7.04
CA SER A 150 11.54 6.90 6.67
C SER A 150 12.62 6.37 7.63
N ILE A 151 12.40 5.20 8.23
CA ILE A 151 13.33 4.54 9.18
C ILE A 151 13.30 3.02 9.01
N ILE A 152 14.48 2.39 9.05
CA ILE A 152 14.65 0.95 9.23
C ILE A 152 15.17 0.71 10.65
N PHE A 153 14.40 0.01 11.47
CA PHE A 153 14.80 -0.36 12.82
C PHE A 153 15.40 -1.77 12.82
N THR A 154 16.65 -1.89 13.23
CA THR A 154 17.43 -3.11 13.10
C THR A 154 17.74 -3.75 14.46
N ASN A 155 17.71 -5.07 14.52
CA ASN A 155 18.02 -5.85 15.71
C ASN A 155 19.28 -6.68 15.51
N GLY A 156 20.38 -6.22 16.12
CA GLY A 156 21.69 -6.87 16.02
C GLY A 156 22.43 -6.57 14.72
N THR A 157 23.65 -7.09 14.63
CA THR A 157 24.63 -6.68 13.61
C THR A 157 24.25 -7.10 12.18
N GLU A 158 23.60 -8.26 12.03
CA GLU A 158 23.24 -8.76 10.70
C GLU A 158 22.16 -7.91 10.04
N GLU A 159 21.08 -7.56 10.75
CA GLU A 159 20.04 -6.67 10.20
C GLU A 159 20.60 -5.28 9.88
N SER A 160 21.45 -4.72 10.75
CA SER A 160 22.10 -3.43 10.49
C SER A 160 22.97 -3.48 9.23
N ARG A 161 23.75 -4.55 9.04
CA ARG A 161 24.58 -4.76 7.84
C ARG A 161 23.72 -4.88 6.58
N LEU A 162 22.64 -5.66 6.64
CA LEU A 162 21.70 -5.85 5.53
C LEU A 162 20.99 -4.55 5.14
N ALA A 163 20.53 -3.78 6.14
CA ALA A 163 19.88 -2.49 5.95
C ALA A 163 20.85 -1.49 5.30
N ALA A 164 22.08 -1.37 5.81
CA ALA A 164 23.12 -0.49 5.26
C ALA A 164 23.42 -0.82 3.78
N GLN A 165 23.68 -2.09 3.48
CA GLN A 165 23.89 -2.54 2.09
C GLN A 165 22.68 -2.25 1.19
N SER A 166 21.46 -2.39 1.71
CA SER A 166 20.25 -2.08 0.93
C SER A 166 20.09 -0.58 0.67
N LYS A 167 20.43 0.26 1.65
CA LYS A 167 20.43 1.72 1.51
C LYS A 167 21.47 2.19 0.49
N GLU A 168 22.67 1.60 0.48
CA GLU A 168 23.69 1.87 -0.54
C GLU A 168 23.19 1.53 -1.95
N ARG A 169 22.53 0.38 -2.13
CA ARG A 169 21.92 0.00 -3.41
C ARG A 169 20.84 0.99 -3.84
N GLU A 170 20.00 1.43 -2.90
CA GLU A 170 18.96 2.43 -3.17
C GLU A 170 19.55 3.80 -3.55
N GLN A 171 20.61 4.21 -2.86
CA GLN A 171 21.34 5.43 -3.15
C GLN A 171 22.00 5.38 -4.54
N ALA A 172 22.51 4.23 -4.96
CA ALA A 172 23.14 4.06 -6.27
C ALA A 172 22.17 4.21 -7.46
N LYS A 173 20.85 4.08 -7.24
CA LYS A 173 19.84 4.26 -8.31
C LYS A 173 19.78 5.70 -8.85
N SER A 174 20.17 6.69 -8.06
CA SER A 174 20.22 8.08 -8.50
C SER A 174 21.29 8.85 -7.73
N LYS A 175 22.20 9.49 -8.47
CA LYS A 175 23.20 10.41 -7.91
C LYS A 175 22.65 11.82 -7.67
N ALA A 176 21.45 12.13 -8.17
CA ALA A 176 20.87 13.47 -8.12
C ALA A 176 20.17 13.79 -6.78
N SER A 177 19.94 12.77 -5.94
CA SER A 177 19.22 12.94 -4.67
C SER A 177 19.70 11.94 -3.63
N VAL A 178 19.62 12.35 -2.36
CA VAL A 178 20.11 11.58 -1.21
C VAL A 178 18.96 10.78 -0.59
N VAL A 179 19.23 9.52 -0.26
CA VAL A 179 18.31 8.67 0.50
C VAL A 179 18.29 9.12 1.96
N MET A 180 17.16 9.67 2.39
CA MET A 180 16.93 10.26 3.71
C MET A 180 16.59 9.21 4.78
N THR A 181 16.27 7.97 4.39
CA THR A 181 15.95 6.88 5.31
C THR A 181 17.00 6.71 6.40
N GLN A 182 16.56 6.71 7.65
CA GLN A 182 17.42 6.47 8.81
C GLN A 182 17.57 4.97 9.06
N ILE A 183 18.73 4.55 9.56
CA ILE A 183 18.93 3.19 10.08
C ILE A 183 19.22 3.33 11.56
N GLN A 184 18.35 2.77 12.40
CA GLN A 184 18.43 2.90 13.85
C GLN A 184 18.45 1.51 14.50
N SER A 185 19.02 1.44 15.70
CA SER A 185 18.84 0.26 16.55
C SER A 185 17.38 0.18 16.97
N ARG A 186 16.80 -1.02 16.97
CA ARG A 186 15.42 -1.22 17.40
C ARG A 186 15.29 -0.98 18.90
N GLY A 187 14.52 0.04 19.26
CA GLY A 187 14.08 0.29 20.63
C GLY A 187 12.73 -0.39 20.93
N THR A 188 11.99 0.16 21.88
CA THR A 188 10.61 -0.27 22.17
C THR A 188 9.70 0.04 20.98
N PHE A 189 8.82 -0.90 20.66
CA PHE A 189 7.70 -0.70 19.75
C PHE A 189 6.43 -0.62 20.57
N TYR A 190 5.65 0.44 20.36
CA TYR A 190 4.36 0.64 21.02
C TYR A 190 3.27 0.40 19.99
N PRO A 191 2.44 -0.66 20.13
CA PRO A 191 1.28 -0.85 19.28
C PRO A 191 0.36 0.38 19.34
N ALA A 192 -0.15 0.79 18.18
CA ALA A 192 -1.16 1.84 18.09
C ALA A 192 -2.51 1.32 18.58
N GLU A 193 -3.41 2.26 18.81
CA GLU A 193 -4.78 2.03 19.27
C GLU A 193 -5.55 1.10 18.30
N PRO A 194 -6.51 0.29 18.80
CA PRO A 194 -7.20 -0.71 17.98
C PRO A 194 -7.82 -0.15 16.70
N GLU A 195 -8.38 1.07 16.74
CA GLU A 195 -8.96 1.74 15.57
C GLU A 195 -7.98 1.93 14.40
N HIS A 196 -6.67 1.90 14.66
CA HIS A 196 -5.63 2.04 13.63
C HIS A 196 -5.17 0.70 13.05
N GLN A 197 -5.50 -0.43 13.69
CA GLN A 197 -5.11 -1.75 13.23
C GLN A 197 -6.02 -2.21 12.08
N LYS A 198 -5.42 -2.83 11.05
CA LYS A 198 -6.15 -3.36 9.89
C LYS A 198 -7.08 -2.34 9.24
N PHE A 199 -6.64 -1.08 9.18
CA PHE A 199 -7.47 0.07 8.82
C PHE A 199 -8.21 -0.10 7.47
N GLU A 200 -7.52 -0.58 6.44
CA GLU A 200 -8.12 -0.73 5.10
C GLU A 200 -9.14 -1.88 5.06
N LEU A 201 -8.89 -2.97 5.79
CA LEU A 201 -9.88 -4.03 5.98
C LEU A 201 -11.12 -3.52 6.73
N LYS A 202 -10.93 -2.77 7.82
CA LYS A 202 -12.04 -2.23 8.64
C LYS A 202 -12.97 -1.30 7.86
N ARG A 203 -12.45 -0.64 6.83
CA ARG A 203 -13.23 0.20 5.91
C ARG A 203 -14.03 -0.57 4.87
N ASN A 204 -13.90 -1.91 4.83
CA ASN A 204 -14.60 -2.78 3.92
C ASN A 204 -15.55 -3.74 4.67
N PRO A 205 -16.82 -3.32 4.92
CA PRO A 205 -17.79 -4.14 5.66
C PRO A 205 -18.05 -5.52 5.04
N PHE A 206 -17.97 -5.63 3.72
CA PHE A 206 -18.16 -6.90 3.02
C PHE A 206 -17.07 -7.91 3.39
N LEU A 207 -15.80 -7.48 3.41
CA LEU A 207 -14.69 -8.36 3.79
C LEU A 207 -14.73 -8.74 5.28
N LEU A 208 -15.14 -7.83 6.16
CA LEU A 208 -15.34 -8.15 7.58
C LEU A 208 -16.42 -9.22 7.77
N GLN A 209 -17.56 -9.06 7.08
CA GLN A 209 -18.62 -10.06 7.11
C GLN A 209 -18.14 -11.41 6.57
N LEU A 210 -17.34 -11.40 5.50
CA LEU A 210 -16.80 -12.60 4.86
C LEU A 210 -15.91 -13.43 5.79
N ILE A 211 -15.22 -12.79 6.74
CA ILE A 211 -14.38 -13.48 7.74
C ILE A 211 -15.04 -13.66 9.11
N GLY A 212 -16.24 -13.12 9.29
CA GLY A 212 -17.13 -13.48 10.40
C GLY A 212 -17.30 -12.42 11.44
N ASN A 213 -16.94 -11.16 11.11
CA ASN A 213 -16.93 -10.05 12.04
C ASN A 213 -16.17 -10.42 13.32
N LEU A 214 -14.92 -10.86 13.15
CA LEU A 214 -14.05 -11.24 14.25
C LEU A 214 -14.02 -10.13 15.31
N PRO A 215 -14.00 -10.49 16.61
CA PRO A 215 -13.78 -9.50 17.65
C PRO A 215 -12.40 -8.85 17.47
N GLU A 216 -12.24 -7.63 17.97
CA GLU A 216 -11.08 -6.77 17.71
C GLU A 216 -9.73 -7.48 17.98
N GLU A 217 -9.59 -8.12 19.15
CA GLU A 217 -8.38 -8.85 19.53
C GLU A 217 -8.04 -9.99 18.56
N GLU A 218 -9.06 -10.73 18.08
CA GLU A 218 -8.87 -11.80 17.10
C GLU A 218 -8.55 -11.25 15.70
N LEU A 219 -9.17 -10.13 15.32
CA LEU A 219 -8.92 -9.46 14.05
C LEU A 219 -7.47 -8.98 13.98
N GLU A 220 -6.96 -8.36 15.05
CA GLU A 220 -5.59 -7.88 15.14
C GLU A 220 -4.56 -9.01 15.07
N ALA A 221 -4.84 -10.13 15.73
CA ALA A 221 -3.96 -11.31 15.77
C ALA A 221 -4.03 -12.19 14.50
N SER A 222 -5.04 -11.98 13.65
CA SER A 222 -5.34 -12.86 12.52
C SER A 222 -4.43 -12.64 11.31
N SER A 223 -3.78 -13.71 10.87
CA SER A 223 -3.00 -13.71 9.62
C SER A 223 -3.88 -13.48 8.39
N LEU A 224 -5.11 -14.01 8.40
CA LEU A 224 -6.09 -13.75 7.36
C LEU A 224 -6.45 -12.26 7.29
N ALA A 225 -6.67 -11.62 8.45
CA ALA A 225 -6.96 -10.19 8.51
C ALA A 225 -5.76 -9.35 8.02
N THR A 226 -4.53 -9.74 8.38
CA THR A 226 -3.30 -9.13 7.85
C THR A 226 -3.26 -9.19 6.32
N THR A 227 -3.54 -10.35 5.71
CA THR A 227 -3.57 -10.46 4.24
C THR A 227 -4.74 -9.68 3.63
N LEU A 228 -5.92 -9.73 4.21
CA LEU A 228 -7.09 -9.01 3.69
C LEU A 228 -6.96 -7.49 3.82
N ASN A 229 -6.21 -6.98 4.80
CA ASN A 229 -5.89 -5.57 4.92
C ASN A 229 -5.07 -5.07 3.71
N GLY A 230 -4.04 -5.82 3.32
CA GLY A 230 -3.29 -5.49 2.10
C GLY A 230 -4.10 -5.66 0.81
N TYR A 231 -5.00 -6.65 0.78
CA TYR A 231 -5.91 -6.88 -0.35
C TYR A 231 -6.91 -5.74 -0.52
N ALA A 232 -7.51 -5.28 0.58
CA ALA A 232 -8.44 -4.16 0.60
C ALA A 232 -7.77 -2.84 0.16
N ALA A 233 -6.47 -2.71 0.40
CA ALA A 233 -5.66 -1.59 -0.07
C ALA A 233 -5.20 -1.70 -1.54
N GLU A 234 -5.48 -2.83 -2.21
CA GLU A 234 -4.95 -3.17 -3.56
C GLU A 234 -3.41 -3.19 -3.63
N LEU A 235 -2.77 -3.56 -2.52
CA LEU A 235 -1.31 -3.60 -2.39
C LEU A 235 -0.73 -5.02 -2.41
N CYS A 236 -1.57 -6.04 -2.60
CA CYS A 236 -1.06 -7.40 -2.75
C CYS A 236 -0.26 -7.56 -4.06
N PRO A 237 0.71 -8.49 -4.09
CA PRO A 237 1.27 -8.97 -5.35
C PRO A 237 0.16 -9.41 -6.32
N PRO A 238 0.22 -9.09 -7.63
CA PRO A 238 -0.89 -9.32 -8.56
C PRO A 238 -1.41 -10.76 -8.62
N LYS A 239 -0.53 -11.75 -8.39
CA LYS A 239 -0.91 -13.17 -8.32
C LYS A 239 -1.80 -13.44 -7.10
N ILE A 240 -1.44 -12.90 -5.94
CA ILE A 240 -2.17 -13.07 -4.68
C ILE A 240 -3.52 -12.32 -4.76
N GLN A 241 -3.53 -11.09 -5.30
CA GLN A 241 -4.76 -10.34 -5.53
C GLN A 241 -5.79 -11.19 -6.32
N LYS A 242 -5.37 -11.74 -7.48
CA LYS A 242 -6.23 -12.60 -8.32
C LYS A 242 -6.67 -13.90 -7.62
N GLN A 243 -5.83 -14.48 -6.77
CA GLN A 243 -6.19 -15.68 -6.01
C GLN A 243 -7.30 -15.39 -5.00
N ILE A 244 -7.20 -14.26 -4.30
CA ILE A 244 -8.24 -13.80 -3.36
C ILE A 244 -9.52 -13.47 -4.12
N ASP A 245 -9.45 -12.75 -5.24
CA ASP A 245 -10.60 -12.45 -6.10
C ASP A 245 -11.36 -13.73 -6.49
N ALA A 246 -10.63 -14.76 -6.94
CA ALA A 246 -11.20 -16.04 -7.34
C ALA A 246 -11.88 -16.76 -6.17
N LYS A 247 -11.27 -16.76 -4.99
CA LYS A 247 -11.84 -17.35 -3.78
C LYS A 247 -13.11 -16.63 -3.33
N ILE A 248 -13.09 -15.30 -3.29
CA ILE A 248 -14.27 -14.48 -2.95
C ILE A 248 -15.41 -14.76 -3.94
N SER A 249 -15.10 -14.78 -5.25
CA SER A 249 -16.10 -15.08 -6.29
C SER A 249 -16.73 -16.46 -6.11
N ASP A 250 -15.92 -17.47 -5.77
CA ASP A 250 -16.40 -18.83 -5.52
C ASP A 250 -17.31 -18.90 -4.27
N ILE A 251 -16.93 -18.24 -3.18
CA ILE A 251 -17.73 -18.14 -1.95
C ILE A 251 -19.09 -17.49 -2.21
N VAL A 252 -19.09 -16.35 -2.91
CA VAL A 252 -20.33 -15.63 -3.24
C VAL A 252 -21.25 -16.50 -4.11
N LYS A 253 -20.69 -17.25 -5.07
CA LYS A 253 -21.45 -18.18 -5.93
C LYS A 253 -22.03 -19.36 -5.16
N LYS A 254 -21.31 -19.88 -4.17
CA LYS A 254 -21.70 -21.07 -3.39
C LYS A 254 -22.62 -20.79 -2.20
N GLY A 255 -23.05 -19.54 -2.01
CA GLY A 255 -24.01 -19.19 -0.96
C GLY A 255 -23.36 -18.83 0.38
N TRP A 256 -22.24 -18.11 0.35
CA TRP A 256 -21.63 -17.46 1.52
C TRP A 256 -21.05 -18.37 2.64
N PRO A 257 -20.28 -19.42 2.35
CA PRO A 257 -19.40 -19.99 3.37
C PRO A 257 -18.34 -18.97 3.82
N MET A 258 -17.99 -18.99 5.10
CA MET A 258 -16.96 -18.12 5.69
C MET A 258 -15.60 -18.29 4.98
N LEU A 259 -14.93 -17.18 4.62
CA LEU A 259 -13.54 -17.22 4.20
C LEU A 259 -12.66 -17.45 5.43
N ARG A 260 -12.06 -18.63 5.51
CA ARG A 260 -11.17 -18.99 6.62
C ARG A 260 -9.69 -18.90 6.27
N GLU A 261 -9.34 -19.08 4.99
CA GLU A 261 -7.94 -19.19 4.54
C GLU A 261 -7.77 -18.71 3.08
N ILE A 262 -6.61 -18.11 2.77
CA ILE A 262 -6.19 -17.63 1.44
C ILE A 262 -5.16 -18.56 0.82
#